data_AF-A0AAV2NRP4-F1
#
_entry.id   AF-A0AAV2NRP4-F1
#
_cell.length_a   1.000
_cell.length_b   1.000
_cell.length_c   1.000
_cell.angle_alpha   90.00
_cell.angle_beta   90.00
_cell.angle_gamma   90.00
#
_symmetry.space_group_name_H-M   'P 1'
#
loop_
_entity.id
_entity.type
_entity.pdbx_description
1 polymer ?
#
loop_
_entity_poly.entity_id
_entity_poly.type
_entity_poly.pdbx_seq_one_letter_code
_entity_poly.pdbx_strand_id
1 'polypeptide(L)'
;MLCSDGILSLFCFIATGLISPLSELLFRLELDVYVVYFTNIWFLHTILYILINVLAYLAFRGFTYQVTVRALFLGYVLGIGILISITASPSWQIFGIYMIILASFHYSEFLTIAWTNPTVLSIDSFILNHSIAYGVAAGLSWIEFFVERHYFCSLKLPSPVSYFGLILCISGEILRKLAMCTAKHNFNHVVQSERSDNHQLVTHGVYSLCRHPSYVGWFYWSIGTQLVLQNPLCFCAYALMSWRFFHDRVQIEEITLLNFFGEDYVKYQEKVGTGLPFISGYKISL
;
A
#
# COMPACT_ATOMS: atom_id res chain seq x y z
N MET A 1 9.98 5.22 -18.93
CA MET A 1 8.66 5.38 -19.59
C MET A 1 7.77 4.26 -19.08
N LEU A 2 6.50 4.53 -18.76
CA LEU A 2 5.57 3.48 -18.31
C LEU A 2 5.37 2.44 -19.41
N CYS A 3 5.35 1.16 -19.04
CA CYS A 3 4.95 0.08 -19.96
C CYS A 3 3.45 0.14 -20.28
N SER A 4 3.01 -0.60 -21.30
CA SER A 4 1.61 -0.60 -21.75
C SER A 4 0.63 -0.97 -20.63
N ASP A 5 0.93 -2.04 -19.87
CA ASP A 5 0.09 -2.44 -18.73
C ASP A 5 0.11 -1.39 -17.60
N GLY A 6 1.24 -0.68 -17.41
CA GLY A 6 1.34 0.45 -16.49
C GLY A 6 0.39 1.59 -16.88
N ILE A 7 0.38 1.99 -18.16
CA ILE A 7 -0.52 3.04 -18.68
C ILE A 7 -1.98 2.62 -18.54
N LEU A 8 -2.31 1.38 -18.92
CA LEU A 8 -3.67 0.86 -18.80
C LEU A 8 -4.14 0.83 -17.34
N SER A 9 -3.28 0.35 -16.43
CA SER A 9 -3.60 0.32 -15.00
C SER A 9 -3.90 1.73 -14.45
N LEU A 10 -3.15 2.74 -14.91
CA LEU A 10 -3.33 4.14 -14.51
C LEU A 10 -4.66 4.70 -14.99
N PHE A 11 -4.99 4.46 -16.26
CA PHE A 11 -6.30 4.85 -16.78
C PHE A 11 -7.43 4.19 -16.00
N CYS A 12 -7.38 2.88 -15.77
CA CYS A 12 -8.40 2.14 -15.04
C CYS A 12 -8.56 2.61 -13.58
N PHE A 13 -7.45 2.82 -12.88
CA PHE A 13 -7.46 3.30 -11.49
C PHE A 13 -8.07 4.69 -11.38
N ILE A 14 -7.65 5.65 -12.23
CA ILE A 14 -8.21 7.01 -12.23
C ILE A 14 -9.68 6.99 -12.62
N ALA A 15 -10.05 6.28 -13.69
CA ALA A 15 -11.43 6.24 -14.17
C ALA A 15 -12.38 5.73 -13.08
N THR A 16 -12.04 4.64 -12.38
CA THR A 16 -12.89 4.09 -11.32
C THR A 16 -12.87 4.91 -10.03
N GLY A 17 -11.75 5.57 -9.72
CA GLY A 17 -11.67 6.55 -8.63
C GLY A 17 -12.59 7.75 -8.84
N LEU A 18 -12.81 8.18 -10.09
CA LEU A 18 -13.72 9.27 -10.43
C LEU A 18 -15.18 8.80 -10.56
N ILE A 19 -15.41 7.63 -11.17
CA ILE A 19 -16.74 7.08 -11.40
C ILE A 19 -17.42 6.68 -10.09
N SER A 20 -16.68 6.14 -9.13
CA SER A 20 -17.27 5.65 -7.88
C SER A 20 -17.99 6.72 -7.04
N PRO A 21 -17.46 7.93 -6.80
CA PRO A 21 -18.19 8.99 -6.08
C PRO A 21 -19.15 9.81 -6.98
N LEU A 22 -19.14 9.61 -8.30
CA LEU A 22 -19.81 10.50 -9.26
C LEU A 22 -21.31 10.62 -9.03
N SER A 23 -22.01 9.52 -8.76
CA SER A 23 -23.46 9.54 -8.52
C SER A 23 -23.80 10.44 -7.33
N GLU A 24 -23.15 10.23 -6.20
CA GLU A 24 -23.36 11.02 -4.98
C GLU A 24 -22.95 12.49 -5.16
N LEU A 25 -21.92 12.78 -5.96
CA LEU A 25 -21.53 14.13 -6.31
C LEU A 25 -22.61 14.83 -7.14
N LEU A 26 -23.14 14.17 -8.18
CA LEU A 26 -24.21 14.72 -9.03
C LEU A 26 -25.49 14.98 -8.23
N PHE A 27 -25.86 14.06 -7.33
CA PHE A 27 -26.99 14.23 -6.42
C PHE A 27 -26.85 15.48 -5.55
N ARG A 28 -25.66 15.71 -4.98
CA ARG A 28 -25.40 16.88 -4.12
C ARG A 28 -25.30 18.20 -4.86
N LEU A 29 -24.98 18.17 -6.15
CA LEU A 29 -24.92 19.36 -7.01
C LEU A 29 -26.30 19.75 -7.56
N GLU A 30 -27.39 19.09 -7.14
CA GLU A 30 -28.75 19.32 -7.63
C GLU A 30 -28.88 19.20 -9.16
N LEU A 31 -27.93 18.51 -9.80
CA LEU A 31 -28.01 18.15 -11.20
C LEU A 31 -29.03 17.01 -11.32
N ASP A 32 -29.92 17.12 -12.29
CA ASP A 32 -31.18 16.37 -12.44
C ASP A 32 -31.00 14.83 -12.52
N VAL A 33 -30.64 14.19 -11.40
CA VAL A 33 -30.58 12.74 -11.26
C VAL A 33 -31.82 12.30 -10.51
N TYR A 34 -32.74 11.63 -11.22
CA TYR A 34 -34.00 11.12 -10.66
C TYR A 34 -33.80 10.51 -9.27
N VAL A 35 -34.47 11.10 -8.27
CA VAL A 35 -34.47 10.69 -6.84
C VAL A 35 -34.72 9.18 -6.66
N VAL A 36 -35.40 8.54 -7.61
CA VAL A 36 -35.67 7.10 -7.66
C VAL A 36 -34.40 6.24 -7.66
N TYR A 37 -33.30 6.69 -8.29
CA TYR A 37 -32.03 5.95 -8.34
C TYR A 37 -31.24 5.96 -7.02
N PHE A 38 -31.56 6.88 -6.10
CA PHE A 38 -30.87 7.04 -4.81
C PHE A 38 -31.58 6.37 -3.63
N THR A 39 -32.69 5.67 -3.87
CA THR A 39 -33.41 4.96 -2.79
C THR A 39 -32.56 3.88 -2.11
N ASN A 40 -31.51 3.36 -2.76
CA ASN A 40 -30.50 2.51 -2.14
C ASN A 40 -29.11 2.71 -2.77
N ILE A 41 -28.30 3.59 -2.17
CA ILE A 41 -26.94 3.92 -2.63
C ILE A 41 -26.03 2.67 -2.71
N TRP A 42 -26.19 1.71 -1.81
CA TRP A 42 -25.41 0.46 -1.81
C TRP A 42 -25.74 -0.44 -3.00
N PHE A 43 -27.01 -0.50 -3.37
CA PHE A 43 -27.45 -1.23 -4.56
C PHE A 43 -26.88 -0.62 -5.84
N LEU A 44 -26.86 0.72 -5.93
CA LEU A 44 -26.26 1.44 -7.05
C LEU A 44 -24.76 1.13 -7.17
N HIS A 45 -24.01 1.21 -6.08
CA HIS A 45 -22.57 0.86 -6.09
C HIS A 45 -22.33 -0.60 -6.47
N THR A 46 -23.18 -1.52 -6.02
CA THR A 46 -23.10 -2.94 -6.37
C THR A 46 -23.28 -3.15 -7.87
N ILE A 47 -24.33 -2.57 -8.46
CA ILE A 47 -24.57 -2.64 -9.91
C ILE A 47 -23.40 -2.04 -10.69
N LEU A 48 -22.94 -0.85 -10.29
CA LEU A 48 -21.85 -0.15 -10.96
C LEU A 48 -20.56 -0.98 -10.93
N TYR A 49 -20.22 -1.57 -9.79
CA TYR A 49 -19.04 -2.41 -9.65
C TYR A 49 -19.15 -3.69 -10.50
N ILE A 50 -20.32 -4.34 -10.54
CA ILE A 50 -20.56 -5.50 -11.40
C ILE A 50 -20.39 -5.12 -12.87
N LEU A 51 -21.01 -4.01 -13.31
CA LEU A 51 -20.95 -3.54 -14.70
C LEU A 51 -19.50 -3.27 -15.13
N ILE A 52 -18.72 -2.57 -14.31
CA ILE A 52 -17.31 -2.28 -14.57
C ILE A 52 -16.50 -3.58 -14.75
N ASN A 53 -16.74 -4.59 -13.91
CA ASN A 53 -16.04 -5.87 -14.00
C ASN A 53 -16.48 -6.71 -15.21
N VAL A 54 -17.77 -6.67 -15.58
CA VAL A 54 -18.27 -7.32 -16.81
C VAL A 54 -17.62 -6.67 -18.04
N LEU A 55 -17.57 -5.35 -18.11
CA LEU A 55 -16.91 -4.63 -19.21
C LEU A 55 -15.41 -4.98 -19.28
N ALA A 56 -14.71 -5.03 -18.14
CA ALA A 56 -13.32 -5.46 -18.09
C ALA A 56 -13.12 -6.89 -18.59
N TYR A 57 -14.01 -7.81 -18.21
CA TYR A 57 -13.99 -9.19 -18.66
C TYR A 57 -14.25 -9.33 -20.15
N LEU A 58 -15.10 -8.48 -20.74
CA LEU A 58 -15.36 -8.49 -22.18
C LEU A 58 -14.21 -7.86 -22.98
N ALA A 59 -13.57 -6.81 -22.45
CA ALA A 59 -12.55 -6.03 -23.16
C ALA A 59 -11.14 -6.64 -23.11
N PHE A 60 -10.77 -7.34 -22.03
CA PHE A 60 -9.40 -7.78 -21.80
C PHE A 60 -9.30 -9.29 -21.53
N ARG A 61 -8.11 -9.87 -21.79
CA ARG A 61 -7.78 -11.28 -21.55
C ARG A 61 -6.42 -11.43 -20.88
N GLY A 62 -6.14 -12.60 -20.31
CA GLY A 62 -4.83 -12.98 -19.79
C GLY A 62 -4.29 -12.04 -18.70
N PHE A 63 -2.99 -11.71 -18.80
CA PHE A 63 -2.29 -10.84 -17.85
C PHE A 63 -2.91 -9.44 -17.77
N THR A 64 -3.18 -8.82 -18.92
CA THR A 64 -3.78 -7.48 -19.02
C THR A 64 -5.13 -7.41 -18.31
N TYR A 65 -6.00 -8.43 -18.47
CA TYR A 65 -7.25 -8.51 -17.70
C TYR A 65 -7.02 -8.52 -16.19
N GLN A 66 -6.04 -9.30 -15.72
CA GLN A 66 -5.72 -9.41 -14.30
C GLN A 66 -5.19 -8.09 -13.71
N VAL A 67 -4.40 -7.33 -14.49
CA VAL A 67 -3.97 -5.96 -14.13
C VAL A 67 -5.17 -5.03 -14.07
N THR A 68 -6.01 -5.04 -15.11
CA THR A 68 -7.20 -4.18 -15.21
C THR A 68 -8.14 -4.37 -14.04
N VAL A 69 -8.56 -5.60 -13.69
CA VAL A 69 -9.53 -5.80 -12.60
C VAL A 69 -9.00 -5.35 -11.24
N ARG A 70 -7.70 -5.47 -10.98
CA ARG A 70 -7.08 -5.00 -9.73
C ARG A 70 -6.97 -3.49 -9.69
N ALA A 71 -6.58 -2.87 -10.79
CA ALA A 71 -6.54 -1.41 -10.89
C ALA A 71 -7.94 -0.79 -10.76
N LEU A 72 -8.95 -1.37 -11.41
CA LEU A 72 -10.36 -0.98 -11.28
C LEU A 72 -10.86 -1.15 -9.84
N PHE A 73 -10.55 -2.29 -9.21
CA PHE A 73 -10.91 -2.52 -7.80
C PHE A 73 -10.29 -1.48 -6.87
N LEU A 74 -8.99 -1.23 -6.99
CA LEU A 74 -8.28 -0.28 -6.13
C LEU A 74 -8.76 1.16 -6.37
N GLY A 75 -9.00 1.55 -7.62
CA GLY A 75 -9.57 2.86 -7.92
C GLY A 75 -10.99 3.01 -7.36
N TYR A 76 -11.81 1.96 -7.43
CA TYR A 76 -13.14 1.95 -6.82
C TYR A 76 -13.07 2.09 -5.29
N VAL A 77 -12.19 1.33 -4.61
CA VAL A 77 -11.96 1.43 -3.16
C VAL A 77 -11.49 2.84 -2.77
N LEU A 78 -10.60 3.43 -3.56
CA LEU A 78 -10.13 4.81 -3.35
C LEU A 78 -11.30 5.79 -3.38
N GLY A 79 -12.13 5.76 -4.43
CA GLY A 79 -13.22 6.73 -4.57
C GLY A 79 -14.35 6.53 -3.55
N ILE A 80 -14.65 5.28 -3.14
CA ILE A 80 -15.53 5.03 -1.99
C ILE A 80 -14.91 5.54 -0.68
N GLY A 81 -13.59 5.37 -0.49
CA GLY A 81 -12.87 5.92 0.66
C GLY A 81 -12.97 7.44 0.73
N ILE A 82 -12.80 8.13 -0.40
CA ILE A 82 -13.02 9.59 -0.53
C ILE A 82 -14.44 9.93 -0.13
N LEU A 83 -15.44 9.23 -0.66
CA LEU A 83 -16.83 9.48 -0.35
C LEU A 83 -17.09 9.36 1.17
N ILE A 84 -16.70 8.24 1.78
CA ILE A 84 -16.87 8.00 3.22
C ILE A 84 -16.15 9.06 4.05
N SER A 85 -14.93 9.46 3.66
CA SER A 85 -14.15 10.44 4.41
C SER A 85 -14.78 11.83 4.47
N ILE A 86 -15.61 12.19 3.48
CA ILE A 86 -16.24 13.51 3.36
C ILE A 86 -17.69 13.48 3.84
N THR A 87 -18.46 12.45 3.48
CA THR A 87 -19.93 12.47 3.62
C THR A 87 -20.46 11.64 4.78
N ALA A 88 -19.70 10.64 5.26
CA ALA A 88 -20.17 9.79 6.35
C ALA A 88 -20.11 10.52 7.70
N SER A 89 -20.82 9.97 8.69
CA SER A 89 -20.74 10.46 10.07
C SER A 89 -19.28 10.49 10.55
N PRO A 90 -18.86 11.41 11.43
CA PRO A 90 -17.47 11.56 11.83
C PRO A 90 -16.76 10.26 12.24
N SER A 91 -17.46 9.36 12.95
CA SER A 91 -16.90 8.06 13.37
C SER A 91 -16.62 7.06 12.24
N TRP A 92 -17.08 7.34 11.01
CA TRP A 92 -16.81 6.57 9.80
C TRP A 92 -15.72 7.20 8.92
N GLN A 93 -15.46 8.51 9.07
CA GLN A 93 -14.58 9.25 8.17
C GLN A 93 -13.14 8.70 8.19
N ILE A 94 -12.63 8.32 9.37
CA ILE A 94 -11.30 7.72 9.52
C ILE A 94 -11.16 6.37 8.80
N PHE A 95 -12.26 5.61 8.67
CA PHE A 95 -12.26 4.38 7.88
C PHE A 95 -12.16 4.69 6.38
N GLY A 96 -12.82 5.76 5.92
CA GLY A 96 -12.65 6.26 4.55
C GLY A 96 -11.21 6.67 4.25
N ILE A 97 -10.56 7.37 5.18
CA ILE A 97 -9.12 7.73 5.07
C ILE A 97 -8.25 6.46 5.02
N TYR A 98 -8.52 5.47 5.87
CA TYR A 98 -7.82 4.18 5.82
C TYR A 98 -7.97 3.48 4.46
N MET A 99 -9.18 3.46 3.88
CA MET A 99 -9.43 2.88 2.55
C MET A 99 -8.62 3.59 1.46
N ILE A 100 -8.54 4.93 1.51
CA ILE A 100 -7.71 5.72 0.59
C ILE A 100 -6.25 5.30 0.69
N ILE A 101 -5.69 5.28 1.91
CA ILE A 101 -4.29 4.92 2.16
C ILE A 101 -3.99 3.51 1.61
N LEU A 102 -4.87 2.54 1.91
CA LEU A 102 -4.69 1.15 1.49
C LEU A 102 -4.74 1.01 -0.04
N ALA A 103 -5.74 1.61 -0.68
CA ALA A 103 -5.90 1.59 -2.12
C ALA A 103 -4.71 2.25 -2.83
N SER A 104 -4.30 3.43 -2.35
CA SER A 104 -3.16 4.16 -2.87
C SER A 104 -1.86 3.35 -2.74
N PHE A 105 -1.58 2.78 -1.56
CA PHE A 105 -0.36 2.00 -1.32
C PHE A 105 -0.23 0.81 -2.29
N HIS A 106 -1.27 0.00 -2.42
CA HIS A 106 -1.22 -1.19 -3.28
C HIS A 106 -1.15 -0.83 -4.77
N TYR A 107 -1.86 0.22 -5.18
CA TYR A 107 -1.83 0.65 -6.57
C TYR A 107 -0.47 1.26 -6.95
N SER A 108 0.06 2.13 -6.09
CA SER A 108 1.34 2.80 -6.32
C SER A 108 2.51 1.82 -6.33
N GLU A 109 2.48 0.72 -5.55
CA GLU A 109 3.48 -0.35 -5.64
C GLU A 109 3.59 -0.91 -7.07
N PHE A 110 2.45 -1.30 -7.65
CA PHE A 110 2.41 -1.81 -9.02
C PHE A 110 2.90 -0.76 -10.02
N LEU A 111 2.40 0.47 -9.91
CA LEU A 111 2.75 1.55 -10.83
C LEU A 111 4.24 1.90 -10.78
N THR A 112 4.84 1.91 -9.58
CA THR A 112 6.26 2.18 -9.42
C THR A 112 7.12 1.09 -10.05
N ILE A 113 6.77 -0.20 -9.92
CA ILE A 113 7.47 -1.27 -10.65
C ILE A 113 7.29 -1.14 -12.16
N ALA A 114 6.06 -0.87 -12.62
CA ALA A 114 5.77 -0.68 -14.05
C ALA A 114 6.58 0.47 -14.68
N TRP A 115 6.96 1.47 -13.87
CA TRP A 115 7.83 2.57 -14.32
C TRP A 115 9.33 2.25 -14.17
N THR A 116 9.74 1.68 -13.04
CA THR A 116 11.16 1.59 -12.67
C THR A 116 11.83 0.29 -13.09
N ASN A 117 11.08 -0.82 -13.12
CA ASN A 117 11.58 -2.16 -13.43
C ASN A 117 10.50 -3.03 -14.10
N PRO A 118 10.05 -2.70 -15.33
CA PRO A 118 8.94 -3.39 -15.98
C PRO A 118 9.21 -4.86 -16.34
N THR A 119 10.47 -5.31 -16.33
CA THR A 119 10.85 -6.70 -16.68
C THR A 119 10.44 -7.72 -15.60
N VAL A 120 10.28 -7.27 -14.35
CA VAL A 120 9.84 -8.11 -13.21
C VAL A 120 8.37 -7.82 -12.84
N LEU A 121 7.68 -7.00 -13.62
CA LEU A 121 6.30 -6.63 -13.35
C LEU A 121 5.41 -7.86 -13.38
N SER A 122 4.65 -8.04 -12.31
CA SER A 122 3.73 -9.16 -12.18
C SER A 122 2.47 -8.73 -11.43
N ILE A 123 1.52 -9.65 -11.31
CA ILE A 123 0.31 -9.42 -10.51
C ILE A 123 0.62 -9.29 -9.03
N ASP A 124 1.69 -9.94 -8.57
CA ASP A 124 2.15 -9.86 -7.18
C ASP A 124 2.76 -8.49 -6.86
N SER A 125 3.11 -7.69 -7.87
CA SER A 125 3.58 -6.31 -7.68
C SER A 125 2.54 -5.38 -7.07
N PHE A 126 1.24 -5.74 -7.08
CA PHE A 126 0.22 -5.02 -6.30
C PHE A 126 0.30 -5.30 -4.79
N ILE A 127 0.96 -6.38 -4.36
CA ILE A 127 1.13 -6.79 -2.95
C ILE A 127 -0.21 -7.07 -2.22
N LEU A 128 -1.30 -7.30 -2.96
CA LEU A 128 -2.63 -7.51 -2.37
C LEU A 128 -2.73 -8.79 -1.53
N ASN A 129 -2.09 -9.88 -1.98
CA ASN A 129 -2.20 -11.20 -1.37
C ASN A 129 -0.83 -11.77 -1.00
N HIS A 130 0.05 -10.96 -0.42
CA HIS A 130 1.43 -11.39 -0.16
C HIS A 130 1.57 -12.44 0.96
N SER A 131 0.57 -12.57 1.86
CA SER A 131 0.51 -13.68 2.82
C SER A 131 -0.90 -13.88 3.40
N ILE A 132 -1.20 -15.08 3.87
CA ILE A 132 -2.42 -15.36 4.66
C ILE A 132 -2.43 -14.52 5.94
N ALA A 133 -1.26 -14.40 6.60
CA ALA A 133 -1.11 -13.61 7.82
C ALA A 133 -1.52 -12.14 7.60
N TYR A 134 -1.19 -11.55 6.45
CA TYR A 134 -1.62 -10.21 6.10
C TYR A 134 -3.15 -10.10 5.98
N GLY A 135 -3.80 -11.04 5.28
CA GLY A 135 -5.25 -11.05 5.16
C GLY A 135 -5.95 -11.20 6.51
N VAL A 136 -5.43 -12.06 7.38
CA VAL A 136 -5.92 -12.22 8.75
C VAL A 136 -5.72 -10.92 9.56
N ALA A 137 -4.55 -10.30 9.49
CA ALA A 137 -4.27 -9.05 10.20
C ALA A 137 -5.22 -7.93 9.75
N ALA A 138 -5.41 -7.76 8.44
CA ALA A 138 -6.36 -6.79 7.88
C ALA A 138 -7.79 -7.07 8.36
N GLY A 139 -8.24 -8.33 8.31
CA GLY A 139 -9.56 -8.73 8.81
C GLY A 139 -9.74 -8.43 10.31
N LEU A 140 -8.75 -8.75 11.14
CA LEU A 140 -8.77 -8.43 12.57
C LEU A 140 -8.83 -6.93 12.83
N SER A 141 -8.11 -6.11 12.04
CA SER A 141 -8.17 -4.65 12.16
C SER A 141 -9.56 -4.08 11.85
N TRP A 142 -10.27 -4.68 10.88
CA TRP A 142 -11.63 -4.28 10.54
C TRP A 142 -12.62 -4.70 11.63
N ILE A 143 -12.46 -5.93 12.16
CA ILE A 143 -13.28 -6.42 13.27
C ILE A 143 -13.12 -5.53 14.50
N GLU A 144 -11.89 -5.22 14.92
CA GLU A 144 -11.62 -4.30 16.03
C GLU A 144 -12.26 -2.94 15.78
N PHE A 145 -12.05 -2.36 14.59
CA PHE A 145 -12.64 -1.08 14.24
C PHE A 145 -14.17 -1.09 14.35
N PHE A 146 -14.85 -2.08 13.76
CA PHE A 146 -16.31 -2.13 13.75
C PHE A 146 -16.90 -2.41 15.14
N VAL A 147 -16.28 -3.30 15.92
CA VAL A 147 -16.70 -3.60 17.30
C VAL A 147 -16.53 -2.35 18.17
N GLU A 148 -15.37 -1.73 18.15
CA GLU A 148 -15.12 -0.52 18.94
C GLU A 148 -15.99 0.64 18.48
N ARG A 149 -16.23 0.80 17.17
CA ARG A 149 -17.15 1.84 16.69
C ARG A 149 -18.58 1.61 17.18
N HIS A 150 -19.03 0.36 17.25
CA HIS A 150 -20.39 0.01 17.69
C HIS A 150 -20.60 0.31 19.18
N TYR A 151 -19.66 -0.11 20.04
CA TYR A 151 -19.78 0.07 21.49
C TYR A 151 -19.19 1.38 22.03
N PHE A 152 -18.17 1.94 21.35
CA PHE A 152 -17.36 3.07 21.77
C PHE A 152 -17.15 4.08 20.62
N CYS A 153 -18.24 4.52 19.99
CA CYS A 153 -18.24 5.41 18.83
C CYS A 153 -17.34 6.67 18.98
N SER A 154 -17.24 7.23 20.19
CA SER A 154 -16.40 8.39 20.50
C SER A 154 -14.90 8.14 20.27
N LEU A 155 -14.43 6.90 20.40
CA LEU A 155 -13.04 6.53 20.14
C LEU A 155 -12.66 6.61 18.66
N LYS A 156 -13.65 6.59 17.76
CA LYS A 156 -13.44 6.58 16.31
C LYS A 156 -13.69 7.94 15.65
N LEU A 157 -13.88 8.98 16.45
CA LEU A 157 -13.93 10.35 15.93
C LEU A 157 -12.52 10.77 15.47
N PRO A 158 -12.40 11.53 14.36
CA PRO A 158 -11.12 12.05 13.91
C PRO A 158 -10.41 12.79 15.04
N SER A 159 -9.16 12.42 15.28
CA SER A 159 -8.37 12.91 16.41
C SER A 159 -6.92 13.17 16.01
N PRO A 160 -6.12 13.86 16.84
CA PRO A 160 -4.69 14.02 16.59
C PRO A 160 -3.96 12.69 16.38
N VAL A 161 -4.42 11.59 17.01
CA VAL A 161 -3.85 10.25 16.82
C VAL A 161 -4.04 9.76 15.39
N SER A 162 -5.25 9.90 14.84
CA SER A 162 -5.53 9.49 13.46
C SER A 162 -4.76 10.33 12.44
N TYR A 163 -4.60 11.64 12.69
CA TYR A 163 -3.82 12.50 11.80
C TYR A 163 -2.32 12.23 11.88
N PHE A 164 -1.79 11.91 13.07
CA PHE A 164 -0.42 11.45 13.20
C PHE A 164 -0.19 10.12 12.47
N GLY A 165 -1.14 9.18 12.57
CA GLY A 165 -1.14 7.95 11.78
C GLY A 165 -1.13 8.22 10.27
N LEU A 166 -1.92 9.18 9.80
CA LEU A 166 -1.96 9.60 8.40
C LEU A 166 -0.60 10.16 7.93
N ILE A 167 0.04 11.01 8.74
CA ILE A 167 1.38 11.54 8.46
C ILE A 167 2.39 10.40 8.34
N LEU A 168 2.37 9.43 9.28
CA LEU A 168 3.24 8.26 9.21
C LEU A 168 3.01 7.42 7.95
N CYS A 169 1.75 7.21 7.56
CA CYS A 169 1.42 6.53 6.31
C CYS A 169 1.98 7.27 5.09
N ILE A 170 1.76 8.59 5.00
CA ILE A 170 2.25 9.39 3.87
C ILE A 170 3.78 9.39 3.82
N SER A 171 4.45 9.62 4.95
CA SER A 171 5.92 9.61 5.01
C SER A 171 6.50 8.23 4.68
N GLY A 172 5.89 7.16 5.20
CA GLY A 172 6.30 5.78 4.92
C GLY A 172 6.12 5.40 3.46
N GLU A 173 4.99 5.80 2.86
CA GLU A 173 4.70 5.66 1.44
C GLU A 173 5.74 6.37 0.58
N ILE A 174 6.00 7.65 0.85
CA ILE A 174 7.00 8.42 0.10
C ILE A 174 8.38 7.77 0.20
N LEU A 175 8.84 7.41 1.41
CA LEU A 175 10.14 6.79 1.61
C LEU A 175 10.27 5.47 0.85
N ARG A 176 9.21 4.64 0.87
CA ARG A 176 9.17 3.37 0.15
C ARG A 176 9.29 3.57 -1.36
N LYS A 177 8.52 4.50 -1.93
CA LYS A 177 8.54 4.78 -3.37
C LYS A 177 9.86 5.42 -3.81
N LEU A 178 10.45 6.29 -2.98
CA LEU A 178 11.80 6.82 -3.22
C LEU A 178 12.86 5.71 -3.20
N ALA A 179 12.74 4.72 -2.31
CA ALA A 179 13.65 3.57 -2.28
C ALA A 179 13.56 2.74 -3.55
N MET A 180 12.33 2.45 -4.03
CA MET A 180 12.10 1.74 -5.29
C MET A 180 12.67 2.53 -6.48
N CYS A 181 12.38 3.84 -6.56
CA CYS A 181 12.87 4.72 -7.62
C CYS A 181 14.39 4.90 -7.63
N THR A 182 15.03 4.85 -6.45
CA THR A 182 16.49 4.98 -6.30
C THR A 182 17.18 3.66 -6.69
N ALA A 183 16.65 2.51 -6.25
CA ALA A 183 17.22 1.21 -6.57
C ALA A 183 16.93 0.74 -8.01
N LYS A 184 15.80 1.16 -8.59
CA LYS A 184 15.35 0.82 -9.97
C LYS A 184 15.38 -0.70 -10.21
N HIS A 185 16.22 -1.16 -11.14
CA HIS A 185 16.37 -2.58 -11.49
C HIS A 185 16.98 -3.43 -10.37
N ASN A 186 17.62 -2.80 -9.37
CA ASN A 186 18.15 -3.48 -8.19
C ASN A 186 17.07 -3.72 -7.12
N PHE A 187 15.87 -3.15 -7.28
CA PHE A 187 14.74 -3.41 -6.38
C PHE A 187 13.97 -4.66 -6.81
N ASN A 188 13.67 -5.51 -5.84
CA ASN A 188 12.78 -6.65 -6.02
C ASN A 188 11.89 -6.84 -4.79
N HIS A 189 10.64 -7.25 -4.99
CA HIS A 189 9.72 -7.60 -3.90
C HIS A 189 10.11 -8.89 -3.18
N VAL A 190 10.92 -9.74 -3.82
CA VAL A 190 11.47 -10.99 -3.26
C VAL A 190 12.97 -10.83 -3.03
N VAL A 191 13.45 -11.26 -1.86
CA VAL A 191 14.89 -11.31 -1.57
C VAL A 191 15.55 -12.24 -2.59
N GLN A 192 16.52 -11.72 -3.33
CA GLN A 192 17.22 -12.48 -4.36
C GLN A 192 18.29 -13.36 -3.73
N SER A 193 18.34 -14.64 -4.09
CA SER A 193 19.39 -15.58 -3.68
C SER A 193 20.57 -15.63 -4.66
N GLU A 194 20.38 -15.16 -5.89
CA GLU A 194 21.39 -15.15 -6.95
C GLU A 194 21.67 -13.73 -7.44
N ARG A 195 22.93 -13.47 -7.79
CA ARG A 195 23.36 -12.17 -8.31
C ARG A 195 23.16 -12.15 -9.83
N SER A 196 22.29 -11.25 -10.30
CA SER A 196 22.24 -10.89 -11.72
C SER A 196 23.48 -10.08 -12.11
N ASP A 197 23.94 -10.21 -13.35
CA ASP A 197 25.10 -9.46 -13.89
C ASP A 197 24.93 -7.93 -13.74
N ASN A 198 23.68 -7.46 -13.69
CA ASN A 198 23.35 -6.04 -13.56
C ASN A 198 23.09 -5.61 -12.10
N HIS A 199 23.22 -6.50 -11.12
CA HIS A 199 22.96 -6.17 -9.72
C HIS A 199 24.15 -5.38 -9.13
N GLN A 200 23.88 -4.12 -8.80
CA GLN A 200 24.84 -3.18 -8.22
C GLN A 200 24.43 -2.78 -6.81
N LEU A 201 25.43 -2.51 -5.96
CA LEU A 201 25.21 -2.01 -4.62
C LEU A 201 24.79 -0.53 -4.66
N VAL A 202 23.59 -0.22 -4.16
CA VAL A 202 23.04 1.15 -4.13
C VAL A 202 23.26 1.77 -2.75
N THR A 203 24.06 2.83 -2.68
CA THR A 203 24.41 3.53 -1.42
C THR A 203 24.10 5.04 -1.44
N HIS A 204 23.47 5.54 -2.51
CA HIS A 204 23.13 6.96 -2.67
C HIS A 204 21.62 7.21 -2.50
N GLY A 205 21.20 8.48 -2.48
CA GLY A 205 19.80 8.84 -2.31
C GLY A 205 19.27 8.43 -0.93
N VAL A 206 18.08 7.84 -0.86
CA VAL A 206 17.52 7.39 0.44
C VAL A 206 18.33 6.26 1.09
N TYR A 207 19.15 5.54 0.31
CA TYR A 207 20.06 4.51 0.84
C TYR A 207 21.24 5.11 1.61
N SER A 208 21.60 6.39 1.43
CA SER A 208 22.61 7.01 2.30
C SER A 208 22.10 7.31 3.71
N LEU A 209 20.78 7.33 3.90
CA LEU A 209 20.13 7.59 5.20
C LEU A 209 19.96 6.32 6.03
N CYS A 210 19.57 5.22 5.39
CA CYS A 210 19.43 3.91 6.01
C CYS A 210 19.60 2.82 4.95
N ARG A 211 20.03 1.62 5.37
CA ARG A 211 20.31 0.51 4.42
C ARG A 211 19.06 -0.09 3.80
N HIS A 212 17.92 -0.03 4.51
CA HIS A 212 16.66 -0.66 4.09
C HIS A 212 15.48 0.33 4.03
N PRO A 213 15.56 1.43 3.24
CA PRO A 213 14.56 2.50 3.27
C PRO A 213 13.17 2.03 2.85
N SER A 214 13.08 1.05 1.93
CA SER A 214 11.82 0.40 1.56
C SER A 214 11.13 -0.28 2.74
N TYR A 215 11.90 -0.92 3.62
CA TYR A 215 11.40 -1.63 4.79
C TYR A 215 11.05 -0.66 5.91
N VAL A 216 11.85 0.39 6.10
CA VAL A 216 11.52 1.49 7.02
C VAL A 216 10.19 2.12 6.62
N GLY A 217 10.02 2.45 5.34
CA GLY A 217 8.78 3.02 4.82
C GLY A 217 7.57 2.12 5.08
N TRP A 218 7.70 0.82 4.77
CA TRP A 218 6.62 -0.16 4.99
C TRP A 218 6.33 -0.36 6.48
N PHE A 219 7.34 -0.46 7.32
CA PHE A 219 7.18 -0.64 8.76
C PHE A 219 6.33 0.49 9.36
N TYR A 220 6.72 1.75 9.16
CA TYR A 220 5.97 2.89 9.68
C TYR A 220 4.62 3.09 9.01
N TRP A 221 4.50 2.81 7.70
CA TRP A 221 3.21 2.80 7.03
C TRP A 221 2.24 1.80 7.67
N SER A 222 2.68 0.56 7.92
CA SER A 222 1.83 -0.50 8.46
C SER A 222 1.28 -0.14 9.85
N ILE A 223 2.13 0.42 10.72
CA ILE A 223 1.75 0.87 12.05
C ILE A 223 0.86 2.10 11.98
N GLY A 224 1.18 3.03 11.06
CA GLY A 224 0.39 4.23 10.79
C GLY A 224 -1.05 3.91 10.43
N THR A 225 -1.31 2.84 9.66
CA THR A 225 -2.68 2.45 9.31
C THR A 225 -3.55 2.15 10.53
N GLN A 226 -2.97 1.56 11.59
CA GLN A 226 -3.68 1.23 12.82
C GLN A 226 -3.88 2.46 13.71
N LEU A 227 -2.96 3.43 13.66
CA LEU A 227 -3.17 4.75 14.28
C LEU A 227 -4.29 5.54 13.60
N VAL A 228 -4.40 5.48 12.26
CA VAL A 228 -5.52 6.09 11.51
C VAL A 228 -6.85 5.49 11.97
N LEU A 229 -6.93 4.17 12.11
CA LEU A 229 -8.11 3.48 12.62
C LEU A 229 -8.33 3.65 14.13
N GLN A 230 -7.35 4.20 14.85
CA GLN A 230 -7.32 4.30 16.30
C GLN A 230 -7.60 2.94 16.98
N ASN A 231 -6.96 1.88 16.46
CA ASN A 231 -7.10 0.50 16.92
C ASN A 231 -5.95 0.16 17.88
N PRO A 232 -6.13 0.24 19.21
CA PRO A 232 -5.05 0.03 20.18
C PRO A 232 -4.48 -1.40 20.14
N LEU A 233 -5.32 -2.43 19.96
CA LEU A 233 -4.86 -3.82 19.96
C LEU A 233 -4.10 -4.14 18.67
N CYS A 234 -4.69 -3.82 17.52
CA CYS A 234 -4.02 -4.02 16.24
C CYS A 234 -2.79 -3.13 16.08
N PHE A 235 -2.72 -1.95 16.70
CA PHE A 235 -1.48 -1.15 16.70
C PHE A 235 -0.31 -1.92 17.32
N CYS A 236 -0.50 -2.49 18.53
CA CYS A 236 0.53 -3.29 19.18
C CYS A 236 0.87 -4.56 18.38
N ALA A 237 -0.15 -5.24 17.85
CA ALA A 237 0.04 -6.45 17.06
C ALA A 237 0.81 -6.16 15.76
N TYR A 238 0.43 -5.13 15.00
CA TYR A 238 1.10 -4.73 13.77
C TYR A 238 2.54 -4.29 14.04
N ALA A 239 2.78 -3.51 15.09
CA ALA A 239 4.13 -3.09 15.46
C ALA A 239 5.04 -4.31 15.72
N LEU A 240 4.58 -5.26 16.54
CA LEU A 240 5.36 -6.44 16.88
C LEU A 240 5.56 -7.38 15.68
N MET A 241 4.50 -7.65 14.91
CA MET A 241 4.56 -8.55 13.76
C MET A 241 5.41 -7.96 12.62
N SER A 242 5.22 -6.68 12.29
CA SER A 242 6.05 -6.01 11.29
C SER A 242 7.51 -5.94 11.74
N TRP A 243 7.78 -5.67 13.03
CA TRP A 243 9.14 -5.64 13.55
C TRP A 243 9.83 -7.00 13.38
N ARG A 244 9.16 -8.09 13.80
CA ARG A 244 9.70 -9.45 13.68
C ARG A 244 9.92 -9.84 12.23
N PHE A 245 8.96 -9.54 11.35
CA PHE A 245 9.07 -9.81 9.92
C PHE A 245 10.30 -9.13 9.31
N PHE A 246 10.51 -7.84 9.58
CA PHE A 246 11.66 -7.13 9.03
C PHE A 246 12.97 -7.49 9.72
N HIS A 247 12.96 -7.86 10.99
CA HIS A 247 14.15 -8.37 11.67
C HIS A 247 14.70 -9.60 10.95
N ASP A 248 13.86 -10.62 10.76
CA ASP A 248 14.26 -11.88 10.15
C ASP A 248 14.65 -11.67 8.67
N ARG A 249 13.88 -10.84 7.95
CA ARG A 249 14.12 -10.55 6.53
C ARG A 249 15.41 -9.76 6.30
N VAL A 250 15.68 -8.73 7.11
CA VAL A 250 16.92 -7.94 7.02
C VAL A 250 18.13 -8.82 7.29
N GLN A 251 18.07 -9.73 8.27
CA GLN A 251 19.18 -10.64 8.53
C GLN A 251 19.50 -11.52 7.32
N ILE A 252 18.49 -12.18 6.74
CA ILE A 252 18.68 -13.06 5.58
C ILE A 252 19.19 -12.27 4.37
N GLU A 253 18.62 -11.10 4.11
CA GLU A 253 19.02 -10.28 2.98
C GLU A 253 20.45 -9.73 3.12
N GLU A 254 20.86 -9.30 4.32
CA GLU A 254 22.23 -8.82 4.52
C GLU A 254 23.28 -9.93 4.39
N ILE A 255 22.96 -11.18 4.75
CA ILE A 255 23.84 -12.33 4.46
C ILE A 255 24.06 -12.44 2.95
N THR A 256 23.00 -12.35 2.17
CA THR A 256 23.09 -12.44 0.71
C THR A 256 23.83 -11.25 0.09
N LEU A 257 23.59 -10.03 0.60
CA LEU A 257 24.30 -8.83 0.14
C LEU A 257 25.79 -8.88 0.46
N LEU A 258 26.18 -9.45 1.61
CA LEU A 258 27.58 -9.72 1.93
C LEU A 258 28.20 -10.73 0.97
N ASN A 259 27.48 -11.80 0.61
CA ASN A 259 27.95 -12.75 -0.40
C ASN A 259 28.11 -12.10 -1.79
N PHE A 260 27.27 -11.13 -2.13
CA PHE A 260 27.30 -10.47 -3.45
C PHE A 260 28.37 -9.39 -3.57
N PHE A 261 28.59 -8.61 -2.51
CA PHE A 261 29.38 -7.38 -2.56
C PHE A 261 30.55 -7.35 -1.57
N GLY A 262 30.68 -8.34 -0.70
CA GLY A 262 31.83 -8.52 0.21
C GLY A 262 32.14 -7.27 1.02
N GLU A 263 33.40 -6.83 0.95
CA GLU A 263 33.91 -5.67 1.70
C GLU A 263 33.17 -4.37 1.42
N ASP A 264 32.62 -4.17 0.22
CA ASP A 264 31.90 -2.94 -0.10
C ASP A 264 30.63 -2.81 0.72
N TYR A 265 29.95 -3.94 0.98
CA TYR A 265 28.79 -3.95 1.87
C TYR A 265 29.18 -3.77 3.34
N VAL A 266 30.31 -4.36 3.77
CA VAL A 266 30.85 -4.16 5.14
C VAL A 266 31.12 -2.67 5.39
N LYS A 267 31.83 -1.99 4.48
CA LYS A 267 32.10 -0.55 4.54
C LYS A 267 30.83 0.29 4.57
N TYR A 268 29.76 -0.18 3.93
CA TYR A 268 28.46 0.47 3.95
C TYR A 268 27.73 0.26 5.29
N GLN A 269 27.78 -0.95 5.87
CA GLN A 269 27.23 -1.26 7.19
C GLN A 269 27.87 -0.45 8.33
N GLU A 270 29.15 -0.10 8.21
CA GLU A 270 29.86 0.77 9.16
C GLU A 270 29.35 2.21 9.15
N LYS A 271 28.92 2.71 7.99
CA LYS A 271 28.54 4.11 7.79
C LYS A 271 27.05 4.37 7.98
N VAL A 272 26.21 3.40 7.63
CA VAL A 272 24.76 3.58 7.51
C VAL A 272 24.05 2.48 8.28
N GLY A 273 23.14 2.83 9.20
CA GLY A 273 22.32 1.88 9.96
C GLY A 273 21.16 1.29 9.15
N THR A 274 20.48 0.27 9.66
CA THR A 274 19.30 -0.34 8.98
C THR A 274 18.13 0.62 8.85
N GLY A 275 17.99 1.57 9.79
CA GLY A 275 16.89 2.52 9.90
C GLY A 275 15.68 2.01 10.69
N LEU A 276 15.66 0.72 11.05
CA LEU A 276 14.60 0.13 11.87
C LEU A 276 15.03 0.07 13.35
N PRO A 277 14.12 0.36 14.29
CA PRO A 277 14.46 0.40 15.71
C PRO A 277 14.86 -0.99 16.19
N PHE A 278 15.99 -1.11 16.90
CA PHE A 278 16.49 -2.35 17.49
C PHE A 278 16.81 -3.49 16.49
N ILE A 279 16.98 -3.20 15.20
CA ILE A 279 17.38 -4.19 14.19
C ILE A 279 18.78 -3.84 13.70
N SER A 280 19.80 -4.61 14.12
CA SER A 280 21.20 -4.36 13.72
C SER A 280 21.58 -4.89 12.34
N GLY A 281 20.77 -5.81 11.80
CA GLY A 281 21.10 -6.60 10.61
C GLY A 281 22.13 -7.70 10.90
N TYR A 282 22.74 -8.24 9.85
CA TYR A 282 23.75 -9.29 9.95
C TYR A 282 25.15 -8.68 9.87
N LYS A 283 25.88 -8.69 10.99
CA LYS A 283 27.24 -8.16 11.06
C LYS A 283 28.22 -9.32 11.23
N ILE A 284 29.25 -9.34 10.40
CA ILE A 284 30.38 -10.24 10.58
C ILE A 284 31.19 -9.72 11.78
N SER A 285 31.30 -10.50 12.84
CA SER A 285 32.31 -10.26 13.86
C SER A 285 33.67 -10.64 13.27
N LEU A 286 34.40 -9.65 12.78
CA LEU A 286 35.82 -9.79 12.44
C LEU A 286 36.66 -9.83 13.72
#